data_AF-A0A2E2DYK3-F1
#
_entry.id   AF-A0A2E2DYK3-F1
#
_cell.length_a   1.000
_cell.length_b   1.000
_cell.length_c   1.000
_cell.angle_alpha   90.00
_cell.angle_beta   90.00
_cell.angle_gamma   90.00
#
_symmetry.space_group_name_H-M   'P 1'
#
loop_
_entity.id
_entity.type
_entity.pdbx_description
1 polymer ?
#
loop_
_entity_poly.entity_id
_entity_poly.type
_entity_poly.pdbx_seq_one_letter_code
_entity_poly.pdbx_strand_id
1 'polypeptide(L)'
;MNELNVWDTIEAYCKTNDTCLIYFVNDKIKTADDAKKAEVWAWYQNFADEEVLILMKTLGDWDMIPVGNVDQAIANATAWFPKKEDCPDEYHHWICHVMGKDGDFEYRNVDSPPSNS
;
A
#
# COMPACT_ATOMS: atom_id res chain seq x y z
N MET A 1 0.46 3.10 -19.54
CA MET A 1 -0.86 2.62 -19.09
C MET A 1 -1.58 3.82 -18.49
N ASN A 2 -2.78 4.16 -18.95
CA ASN A 2 -3.54 5.28 -18.39
C ASN A 2 -3.94 4.95 -16.95
N GLU A 3 -3.70 5.86 -16.01
CA GLU A 3 -4.07 5.74 -14.59
C GLU A 3 -5.57 5.46 -14.36
N LEU A 4 -6.43 5.80 -15.34
CA LEU A 4 -7.85 5.44 -15.29
C LEU A 4 -8.09 3.91 -15.30
N ASN A 5 -7.26 3.16 -16.01
CA ASN A 5 -7.48 1.71 -16.15
C ASN A 5 -7.09 0.92 -14.89
N VAL A 6 -6.24 1.49 -14.02
CA VAL A 6 -5.86 0.82 -12.77
C VAL A 6 -6.98 0.82 -11.75
N TRP A 7 -7.59 1.98 -11.55
CA TRP A 7 -8.65 2.14 -10.58
C TRP A 7 -9.90 1.38 -11.02
N ASP A 8 -10.25 1.42 -12.32
CA ASP A 8 -11.36 0.63 -12.86
C ASP A 8 -11.17 -0.88 -12.62
N THR A 9 -9.92 -1.38 -12.74
CA THR A 9 -9.59 -2.79 -12.50
C THR A 9 -9.69 -3.14 -11.01
N ILE A 10 -9.19 -2.28 -10.12
CA ILE A 10 -9.26 -2.49 -8.67
C ILE A 10 -10.72 -2.43 -8.18
N GLU A 11 -11.48 -1.45 -8.67
CA GLU A 11 -12.91 -1.31 -8.38
C GLU A 11 -13.68 -2.57 -8.79
N ALA A 12 -13.46 -3.04 -10.02
CA ALA A 12 -14.07 -4.27 -10.51
C ALA A 12 -13.67 -5.50 -9.68
N TYR A 13 -12.41 -5.58 -9.25
CA TYR A 13 -11.93 -6.67 -8.39
C TYR A 13 -12.60 -6.66 -7.02
N CYS A 14 -12.69 -5.50 -6.36
CA CYS A 14 -13.32 -5.37 -5.05
C CYS A 14 -14.80 -5.75 -5.09
N LYS A 15 -15.53 -5.25 -6.11
CA LYS A 15 -16.96 -5.55 -6.32
C LYS A 15 -17.21 -7.02 -6.65
N THR A 16 -16.36 -7.61 -7.49
CA THR A 16 -16.53 -9.01 -7.92
C THR A 16 -16.27 -10.00 -6.78
N ASN A 17 -15.29 -9.70 -5.91
CA ASN A 17 -14.87 -10.60 -4.84
C ASN A 17 -15.46 -10.23 -3.46
N ASP A 18 -16.29 -9.19 -3.38
CA ASP A 18 -16.84 -8.65 -2.12
C ASP A 18 -15.76 -8.41 -1.04
N THR A 19 -14.60 -7.92 -1.46
CA THR A 19 -13.41 -7.77 -0.61
C THR A 19 -12.91 -6.33 -0.63
N CYS A 20 -12.33 -5.90 0.50
CA CYS A 20 -11.51 -4.69 0.52
C CYS A 20 -10.11 -5.03 0.02
N LEU A 21 -9.36 -4.00 -0.38
CA LEU A 21 -8.03 -4.19 -0.93
C LEU A 21 -7.10 -3.08 -0.48
N ILE A 22 -5.86 -3.44 -0.14
CA ILE A 22 -4.76 -2.51 0.09
C ILE A 22 -3.91 -2.52 -1.17
N TYR A 23 -3.81 -1.37 -1.84
CA TYR A 23 -2.94 -1.15 -2.98
C TYR A 23 -1.73 -0.34 -2.54
N PHE A 24 -0.53 -0.77 -2.87
CA PHE A 24 0.68 -0.01 -2.56
C PHE A 24 1.70 -0.02 -3.70
N VAL A 25 2.41 1.09 -3.85
CA VAL A 25 3.41 1.29 -4.89
C VAL A 25 4.51 2.22 -4.42
N ASN A 26 5.74 1.95 -4.86
CA ASN A 26 6.88 2.83 -4.65
C ASN A 26 7.79 2.77 -5.88
N ASP A 27 7.72 3.81 -6.70
CA ASP A 27 8.55 3.88 -7.91
C ASP A 27 9.99 4.32 -7.61
N LYS A 28 10.25 4.93 -6.45
CA LYS A 28 11.58 5.37 -6.06
C LYS A 28 12.48 4.19 -5.74
N ILE A 29 12.00 3.24 -4.95
CA ILE A 29 12.76 2.04 -4.60
C ILE A 29 13.08 1.15 -5.81
N LYS A 30 12.26 1.18 -6.88
CA LYS A 30 12.55 0.47 -8.15
C LYS A 30 13.85 0.95 -8.80
N THR A 31 14.13 2.26 -8.69
CA THR A 31 15.31 2.91 -9.26
C THR A 31 16.53 2.93 -8.32
N ALA A 32 16.36 2.49 -7.08
CA ALA A 32 17.43 2.40 -6.10
C ALA A 32 18.41 1.25 -6.41
N ASP A 33 19.63 1.38 -5.90
CA ASP A 33 20.63 0.31 -5.91
C ASP A 33 20.30 -0.79 -4.87
N ASP A 34 21.04 -1.89 -4.95
CA ASP A 34 20.82 -3.05 -4.07
C ASP A 34 21.11 -2.74 -2.59
N ALA A 35 22.02 -1.81 -2.32
CA ALA A 35 22.37 -1.39 -0.97
C ALA A 35 21.20 -0.64 -0.31
N LYS A 36 20.63 0.34 -1.01
CA LYS A 36 19.46 1.09 -0.55
C LYS A 36 18.22 0.21 -0.45
N LYS A 37 18.04 -0.74 -1.38
CA LYS A 37 16.98 -1.76 -1.26
C LYS A 37 17.12 -2.57 0.02
N ALA A 38 18.31 -3.09 0.31
CA ALA A 38 18.58 -3.85 1.53
C ALA A 38 18.31 -3.04 2.81
N GLU A 39 18.67 -1.76 2.82
CA GLU A 39 18.37 -0.82 3.90
C GLU A 39 16.86 -0.67 4.12
N VAL A 40 16.10 -0.40 3.06
CA VAL A 40 14.64 -0.25 3.12
C VAL A 40 13.98 -1.54 3.61
N TRP A 41 14.43 -2.71 3.13
CA TRP A 41 13.89 -4.00 3.59
C TRP A 41 14.16 -4.25 5.07
N ALA A 42 15.36 -3.92 5.56
CA ALA A 42 15.71 -4.06 6.96
C ALA A 42 14.88 -3.12 7.86
N TRP A 43 14.55 -1.92 7.36
CA TRP A 43 13.66 -1.01 8.07
C TRP A 43 12.25 -1.57 8.18
N TYR A 44 11.66 -1.98 7.04
CA TYR A 44 10.31 -2.52 6.95
C TYR A 44 10.10 -3.83 7.71
N GLN A 45 11.14 -4.63 7.96
CA GLN A 45 11.07 -5.84 8.81
C GLN A 45 10.57 -5.57 10.23
N ASN A 46 10.66 -4.32 10.72
CA ASN A 46 10.18 -3.96 12.06
C ASN A 46 8.70 -3.58 12.10
N PHE A 47 8.07 -3.38 10.94
CA PHE A 47 6.72 -2.81 10.84
C PHE A 47 5.76 -3.69 10.04
N ALA A 48 6.22 -4.26 8.93
CA ALA A 48 5.43 -5.07 8.03
C ALA A 48 5.63 -6.57 8.28
N ASP A 49 4.55 -7.32 8.15
CA ASP A 49 4.60 -8.78 8.23
C ASP A 49 5.45 -9.37 7.09
N GLU A 50 5.98 -10.58 7.30
CA GLU A 50 6.89 -11.22 6.33
C GLU A 50 6.24 -11.38 4.95
N GLU A 51 4.95 -11.74 4.89
CA GLU A 51 4.20 -11.86 3.64
C GLU A 51 4.11 -10.52 2.89
N VAL A 52 3.86 -9.42 3.62
CA VAL A 52 3.79 -8.07 3.06
C VAL A 52 5.17 -7.65 2.53
N LEU A 53 6.23 -7.92 3.30
CA LEU A 53 7.59 -7.62 2.89
C LEU A 53 8.01 -8.41 1.64
N ILE A 54 7.58 -9.67 1.51
CA ILE A 54 7.82 -10.46 0.30
C ILE A 54 7.14 -9.80 -0.90
N LEU A 55 5.88 -9.37 -0.77
CA LEU A 55 5.17 -8.65 -1.82
C LEU A 55 5.90 -7.35 -2.21
N MET A 56 6.27 -6.52 -1.23
CA MET A 56 7.05 -5.29 -1.48
C MET A 56 8.36 -5.54 -2.23
N LYS A 57 9.06 -6.64 -1.91
CA LYS A 57 10.31 -7.03 -2.58
C LYS A 57 10.13 -7.48 -4.02
N THR A 58 8.92 -7.89 -4.41
CA THR A 58 8.65 -8.20 -5.83
C THR A 58 8.79 -6.96 -6.70
N LEU A 59 8.68 -5.76 -6.09
CA LEU A 59 8.74 -4.48 -6.78
C LEU A 59 7.74 -4.44 -7.93
N GLY A 60 6.57 -5.06 -7.73
CA GLY A 60 5.50 -5.07 -8.69
C GLY A 60 5.12 -3.65 -9.07
N ASP A 61 4.62 -3.48 -10.28
CA ASP A 61 3.96 -2.23 -10.60
C ASP A 61 2.69 -2.06 -9.73
N TRP A 62 2.07 -3.18 -9.35
CA TRP A 62 0.78 -3.23 -8.67
C TRP A 62 0.76 -4.38 -7.66
N ASP A 63 1.14 -4.09 -6.41
CA ASP A 63 1.02 -5.04 -5.33
C ASP A 63 -0.27 -4.78 -4.54
N MET A 64 -1.02 -5.86 -4.32
CA MET A 64 -2.37 -5.82 -3.78
C MET A 64 -2.52 -6.85 -2.67
N ILE A 65 -3.11 -6.44 -1.55
CA ILE A 65 -3.46 -7.33 -0.43
C ILE A 65 -4.98 -7.28 -0.24
N PRO A 66 -5.72 -8.36 -0.58
CA PRO A 66 -7.14 -8.44 -0.28
C PRO A 66 -7.36 -8.61 1.23
N VAL A 67 -8.29 -7.85 1.79
CA VAL A 67 -8.65 -7.87 3.21
C VAL A 67 -10.17 -7.93 3.33
N GLY A 68 -10.67 -8.79 4.23
CA GLY A 68 -12.11 -9.06 4.33
C GLY A 68 -12.97 -7.91 4.86
N ASN A 69 -12.37 -6.88 5.48
CA ASN A 69 -13.07 -5.70 5.95
C ASN A 69 -12.18 -4.44 5.86
N VAL A 70 -12.83 -3.27 5.76
CA VAL A 70 -12.19 -1.98 5.54
C VAL A 70 -11.40 -1.49 6.75
N ASP A 71 -11.93 -1.64 7.97
CA ASP A 71 -11.28 -1.18 9.19
C ASP A 71 -9.93 -1.87 9.41
N GLN A 72 -9.87 -3.18 9.18
CA GLN A 72 -8.64 -3.96 9.21
C GLN A 72 -7.69 -3.54 8.10
N ALA A 73 -8.20 -3.26 6.90
CA ALA A 73 -7.39 -2.80 5.79
C ALA A 73 -6.72 -1.45 6.10
N ILE A 74 -7.47 -0.51 6.71
CA ILE A 74 -6.95 0.79 7.17
C ILE A 74 -5.94 0.61 8.31
N ALA A 75 -6.25 -0.24 9.29
CA ALA A 75 -5.34 -0.52 10.41
C ALA A 75 -4.00 -1.10 9.92
N ASN A 76 -4.06 -2.07 9.02
CA ASN A 76 -2.89 -2.67 8.38
C ASN A 76 -2.13 -1.65 7.54
N ALA A 77 -2.83 -0.87 6.70
CA ALA A 77 -2.20 0.15 5.88
C ALA A 77 -1.46 1.21 6.72
N THR A 78 -2.04 1.60 7.86
CA THR A 78 -1.45 2.57 8.79
C THR A 78 -0.26 1.97 9.55
N ALA A 79 -0.32 0.69 9.90
CA ALA A 79 0.76 0.00 10.60
C ALA A 79 1.97 -0.24 9.69
N TRP A 80 1.72 -0.65 8.45
CA TRP A 80 2.77 -1.07 7.52
C TRP A 80 3.33 0.08 6.71
N PHE A 81 2.51 1.05 6.29
CA PHE A 81 2.92 2.10 5.36
C PHE A 81 2.88 3.48 6.03
N PRO A 82 3.98 3.89 6.67
CA PRO A 82 4.06 5.17 7.38
C PRO A 82 3.91 6.37 6.43
N LYS A 83 3.53 7.51 7.01
CA LYS A 83 3.42 8.77 6.28
C LYS A 83 4.80 9.23 5.83
N LYS A 84 4.84 10.01 4.75
CA LYS A 84 6.08 10.55 4.20
C LYS A 84 6.96 11.28 5.21
N GLU A 85 6.36 12.00 6.15
CA GLU A 85 7.08 12.76 7.18
C GLU A 85 7.74 11.88 8.23
N ASP A 86 7.21 10.67 8.44
CA ASP A 86 7.74 9.66 9.37
C ASP A 86 8.76 8.73 8.68
N CYS A 87 8.97 8.89 7.37
CA CYS A 87 9.92 8.10 6.59
C CYS A 87 11.33 8.71 6.66
N PRO A 88 12.39 7.88 6.76
CA PRO A 88 13.78 8.36 6.74
C PRO A 88 14.15 9.13 5.47
N ASP A 89 13.66 8.67 4.31
CA ASP A 89 13.88 9.28 3.00
C ASP A 89 12.76 8.90 2.01
N GLU A 90 12.87 9.37 0.76
CA GLU A 90 11.88 9.10 -0.29
C GLU A 90 11.81 7.64 -0.74
N TYR A 91 12.82 6.82 -0.47
CA TYR A 91 12.84 5.39 -0.81
C TYR A 91 12.04 4.57 0.19
N HIS A 92 11.87 5.07 1.41
CA HIS A 92 11.07 4.43 2.46
C HIS A 92 9.58 4.77 2.36
N HIS A 93 9.20 5.79 1.59
CA HIS A 93 7.80 6.18 1.47
C HIS A 93 7.10 5.40 0.35
N TRP A 94 6.21 4.49 0.75
CA TRP A 94 5.31 3.78 -0.15
C TRP A 94 3.97 4.50 -0.23
N ILE A 95 3.46 4.73 -1.43
CA ILE A 95 2.09 5.25 -1.59
C ILE A 95 1.14 4.08 -1.39
N CYS A 96 0.24 4.19 -0.41
CA CYS A 96 -0.73 3.17 -0.05
C CYS A 96 -2.16 3.72 -0.14
N HIS A 97 -3.07 2.96 -0.74
CA HIS A 97 -4.51 3.22 -0.80
C HIS A 97 -5.29 2.01 -0.27
N VAL A 98 -6.40 2.27 0.40
CA VAL A 98 -7.40 1.25 0.77
C VAL A 98 -8.65 1.48 -0.04
N MET A 99 -9.12 0.41 -0.67
CA MET A 99 -10.36 0.37 -1.43
C MET A 99 -11.39 -0.46 -0.68
N GLY A 100 -12.60 0.09 -0.55
CA GLY A 100 -13.76 -0.58 0.01
C GLY A 100 -14.32 -1.65 -0.93
N LYS A 101 -15.26 -2.44 -0.44
CA LYS A 101 -15.93 -3.51 -1.22
C LYS A 101 -16.72 -2.94 -2.40
N ASP A 102 -17.27 -1.75 -2.22
CA ASP A 102 -17.97 -0.99 -3.25
C ASP A 102 -17.02 -0.34 -4.26
N GLY A 103 -15.70 -0.55 -4.09
CA GLY A 103 -14.67 0.01 -4.96
C GLY A 103 -14.46 1.51 -4.76
N ASP A 104 -14.97 2.06 -3.66
CA ASP A 104 -14.71 3.43 -3.23
C ASP A 104 -13.37 3.54 -2.50
N PHE A 105 -12.76 4.73 -2.57
CA PHE A 105 -11.53 5.03 -1.84
C PHE A 105 -11.83 5.32 -0.36
N GLU A 106 -11.20 4.55 0.53
CA GLU A 106 -11.47 4.61 1.97
C GLU A 106 -10.33 5.27 2.75
N TYR A 107 -9.08 5.09 2.28
CA TYR A 107 -7.91 5.65 2.94
C TYR A 107 -6.73 5.80 1.98
N ARG A 108 -5.87 6.78 2.26
CA ARG A 108 -4.56 6.95 1.63
C ARG A 108 -3.55 7.42 2.66
N ASN A 109 -2.35 6.84 2.66
CA ASN A 109 -1.29 7.20 3.62
C ASN A 109 -0.56 8.53 3.33
N VAL A 110 -1.19 9.41 2.55
CA VAL A 110 -0.76 10.81 2.35
C VAL A 110 -1.64 11.80 3.10
N ASP A 111 -2.80 11.35 3.60
CA ASP A 111 -3.78 12.16 4.32
C ASP A 111 -3.71 11.87 5.83
N SER A 112 -4.21 12.79 6.65
CA SER A 112 -4.51 12.43 8.05
C SER A 112 -5.58 11.33 8.04
N PRO A 113 -5.49 10.28 8.89
CA PRO A 113 -6.52 9.25 8.94
C PRO A 113 -7.88 9.93 9.15
N PRO A 114 -8.95 9.49 8.46
CA PRO A 114 -10.25 10.14 8.55
C PRO A 114 -10.66 10.23 10.02
N SER A 115 -10.98 11.44 10.47
CA SER A 115 -11.57 11.63 11.78
C SER A 115 -12.94 10.97 11.74
N ASN A 116 -13.12 9.86 12.47
CA ASN A 116 -14.45 9.32 12.73
C ASN A 116 -15.25 10.41 13.46
N SER A 117 -16.09 11.13 12.71
CA SER A 117 -17.05 12.11 13.21
C SER A 117 -18.46 11.60 13.01
#